data_AF-A0A661D6V3-F1
#
_entry.id   AF-A0A661D6V3-F1
#
_cell.length_a   1.000
_cell.length_b   1.000
_cell.length_c   1.000
_cell.angle_alpha   90.00
_cell.angle_beta   90.00
_cell.angle_gamma   90.00
#
_symmetry.space_group_name_H-M   'P 1'
#
loop_
_entity.id
_entity.type
_entity.pdbx_description
1 polymer ?
#
loop_
_entity_poly.entity_id
_entity_poly.type
_entity_poly.pdbx_seq_one_letter_code
_entity_poly.pdbx_strand_id
1 'polypeptide(L)'
;MKHIYIVSGDHKQPTQKLAKWLEVDHYFYNIFPEKKADIVEQLQKEGKTVCFVGDGVNDSIAMKKAQVSISLKGASTIATDLAQIILTDGELDKICQLFELSTNLEAKLRKSWA
;
A
#
# COMPACT_ATOMS: atom_id res chain seq x y z
N MET A 1 1.38 12.12 2.48
CA MET A 1 1.60 10.77 3.05
C MET A 1 2.32 10.94 4.37
N LYS A 2 1.83 10.39 5.49
CA LYS A 2 2.46 10.61 6.81
C LYS A 2 3.45 9.52 7.20
N HIS A 3 3.23 8.28 6.75
CA HIS A 3 4.07 7.13 7.05
C HIS A 3 4.11 6.17 5.87
N ILE A 4 5.30 5.63 5.56
CA ILE A 4 5.52 4.56 4.58
C ILE A 4 6.05 3.35 5.34
N TYR A 5 5.54 2.17 4.99
CA TYR A 5 5.94 0.89 5.58
C TYR A 5 6.38 -0.05 4.48
N ILE A 6 7.54 -0.69 4.64
CA ILE A 6 7.97 -1.80 3.79
C ILE A 6 7.60 -3.11 4.48
N VAL A 7 6.91 -4.01 3.79
CA VAL A 7 6.55 -5.33 4.31
C VAL A 7 7.11 -6.39 3.37
N SER A 8 8.22 -7.03 3.76
CA SER A 8 8.91 -8.02 2.92
C SER A 8 8.98 -9.40 3.57
N GLY A 9 8.89 -10.43 2.72
CA GLY A 9 9.18 -11.82 3.08
C GLY A 9 10.69 -12.11 3.12
N ASP A 10 11.52 -11.20 2.59
CA ASP A 10 12.97 -11.36 2.57
C ASP A 10 13.59 -11.26 3.96
N HIS A 11 14.84 -11.72 4.06
CA HIS A 11 15.64 -11.59 5.25
C HIS A 11 16.01 -10.14 5.58
N LYS A 12 16.40 -9.90 6.84
CA LYS A 12 16.66 -8.56 7.39
C LYS A 12 17.59 -7.69 6.54
N GLN A 13 18.71 -8.25 6.07
CA GLN A 13 19.73 -7.47 5.36
C GLN A 13 19.22 -6.79 4.07
N PRO A 14 18.64 -7.51 3.08
CA PRO A 14 18.13 -6.87 1.88
C PRO A 14 17.00 -5.88 2.17
N THR A 15 16.06 -6.22 3.07
CA THR A 15 14.97 -5.31 3.44
C THR A 15 15.49 -4.03 4.08
N GLN A 16 16.45 -4.13 5.00
CA GLN A 16 17.05 -2.96 5.67
C GLN A 16 17.84 -2.10 4.68
N LYS A 17 18.55 -2.70 3.72
CA LYS A 17 19.25 -1.95 2.67
C LYS A 17 18.28 -1.16 1.81
N LEU A 18 17.18 -1.79 1.39
CA LEU A 18 16.12 -1.14 0.61
C LEU A 18 15.48 0.01 1.40
N ALA A 19 15.10 -0.24 2.66
CA ALA A 19 14.51 0.77 3.53
C ALA A 19 15.44 1.97 3.72
N LYS A 20 16.75 1.73 3.92
CA LYS A 20 17.74 2.80 4.03
C LYS A 20 17.89 3.58 2.73
N TRP A 21 17.91 2.90 1.58
CA TRP A 21 18.03 3.56 0.28
C TRP A 21 16.82 4.43 -0.06
N LEU A 22 15.63 4.01 0.36
CA LEU A 22 14.38 4.75 0.18
C LEU A 22 14.07 5.73 1.32
N GLU A 23 14.94 5.83 2.33
CA GLU A 23 14.73 6.66 3.53
C GLU A 23 13.40 6.36 4.26
N VAL A 24 13.05 5.06 4.35
CA VAL A 24 11.84 4.58 5.03
C VAL A 24 12.20 4.04 6.41
N ASP A 25 11.68 4.71 7.44
CA ASP A 25 11.95 4.34 8.84
C ASP A 25 11.26 3.04 9.29
N HIS A 26 10.13 2.69 8.67
CA HIS A 26 9.35 1.53 9.07
C HIS A 26 9.45 0.40 8.06
N TYR A 27 10.04 -0.71 8.47
CA TYR A 27 10.14 -1.90 7.63
C TYR A 27 10.02 -3.17 8.46
N PHE A 28 9.42 -4.19 7.84
CA PHE A 28 9.25 -5.54 8.38
C PHE A 28 9.91 -6.53 7.43
N TYR A 29 10.61 -7.52 7.99
CA TYR A 29 11.34 -8.57 7.27
C TYR A 29 10.94 -9.95 7.81
N ASN A 30 11.22 -11.01 7.05
CA ASN A 30 10.79 -12.39 7.34
C ASN A 30 9.27 -12.50 7.57
N ILE A 31 8.47 -11.72 6.85
CA ILE A 31 7.02 -11.71 7.02
C ILE A 31 6.37 -12.74 6.11
N PHE A 32 5.71 -13.72 6.73
CA PHE A 32 4.85 -14.68 6.04
C PHE A 32 3.57 -14.02 5.52
N PRO A 33 2.94 -14.54 4.44
CA PRO A 33 1.72 -13.97 3.86
C PRO A 33 0.63 -13.67 4.89
N GLU A 34 0.39 -14.58 5.84
CA GLU A 34 -0.64 -14.43 6.87
C GLU A 34 -0.34 -13.25 7.80
N LYS A 35 0.95 -13.00 8.06
CA LYS A 35 1.42 -11.92 8.93
C LYS A 35 1.37 -10.54 8.28
N LYS A 36 1.30 -10.45 6.95
CA LYS A 36 1.07 -9.17 6.27
C LYS A 36 -0.27 -8.55 6.67
N ALA A 37 -1.31 -9.37 6.79
CA ALA A 37 -2.64 -8.90 7.19
C ALA A 37 -2.71 -8.51 8.68
N ASP A 38 -1.93 -9.15 9.54
CA ASP A 38 -1.81 -8.77 10.96
C ASP A 38 -1.19 -7.36 11.09
N ILE A 39 -0.20 -7.03 10.26
CA ILE A 39 0.41 -5.69 10.23
C ILE A 39 -0.63 -4.64 9.83
N VAL A 40 -1.43 -4.90 8.79
CA VAL A 40 -2.53 -4.00 8.38
C VAL A 40 -3.50 -3.78 9.54
N GLU A 41 -3.93 -4.86 10.20
CA GLU A 41 -4.86 -4.78 11.34
C GLU A 41 -4.27 -3.99 12.51
N GLN A 42 -2.99 -4.20 12.81
CA GLN A 42 -2.29 -3.48 13.88
C GLN A 42 -2.26 -1.97 13.59
N LEU A 43 -1.90 -1.57 12.37
CA LEU A 43 -1.90 -0.15 11.97
C LEU A 43 -3.30 0.45 12.03
N GLN A 44 -4.34 -0.31 11.66
CA GLN A 44 -5.73 0.12 11.79
C GLN A 44 -6.14 0.32 13.25
N LYS A 45 -5.73 -0.58 14.16
CA LYS A 45 -5.97 -0.44 15.61
C LYS A 45 -5.26 0.77 16.22
N GLU A 46 -4.15 1.20 15.63
CA GLU A 46 -3.47 2.46 15.95
C GLU A 46 -4.19 3.71 15.40
N GLY A 47 -5.37 3.54 14.78
CA GLY A 47 -6.16 4.63 14.21
C GLY A 47 -5.69 5.09 12.83
N LYS A 48 -4.81 4.34 12.16
CA LYS A 48 -4.34 4.68 10.81
C LYS A 48 -5.30 4.14 9.74
N THR A 49 -5.54 4.94 8.72
CA THR A 49 -6.12 4.47 7.46
C THR A 49 -5.01 3.87 6.61
N VAL A 50 -5.14 2.60 6.24
CA VAL A 50 -4.10 1.84 5.54
C VAL A 50 -4.42 1.78 4.05
N CYS A 51 -3.47 2.24 3.25
CA CYS A 51 -3.38 1.95 1.83
C CYS A 51 -2.30 0.86 1.64
N PHE A 52 -2.67 -0.28 1.07
CA PHE A 52 -1.75 -1.38 0.80
C PHE A 52 -1.47 -1.49 -0.69
N VAL A 53 -0.19 -1.60 -1.04
CA VAL A 53 0.27 -1.81 -2.42
C VAL A 53 0.86 -3.21 -2.51
N GLY A 54 0.34 -4.05 -3.42
CA GLY A 54 0.79 -5.42 -3.59
C GLY A 54 0.59 -5.92 -5.02
N ASP A 55 1.36 -6.93 -5.40
CA ASP A 55 1.38 -7.49 -6.76
C ASP A 55 1.02 -8.98 -6.81
N GLY A 56 0.94 -9.64 -5.64
CA GLY A 56 0.93 -11.10 -5.57
C GLY A 56 -0.20 -11.73 -4.78
N VAL A 57 -0.31 -13.05 -4.95
CA VAL A 57 -1.16 -13.94 -4.13
C VAL A 57 -0.85 -13.77 -2.65
N ASN A 58 0.42 -13.58 -2.31
CA ASN A 58 0.91 -13.42 -0.94
C ASN A 58 0.36 -12.17 -0.23
N ASP A 59 -0.06 -11.15 -0.99
CA ASP A 59 -0.57 -9.89 -0.46
C ASP A 59 -2.09 -9.86 -0.37
N SER A 60 -2.78 -10.82 -0.99
CA SER A 60 -4.23 -10.84 -1.17
C SER A 60 -5.03 -10.63 0.13
N ILE A 61 -4.59 -11.25 1.24
CA ILE A 61 -5.27 -11.12 2.54
C ILE A 61 -5.06 -9.71 3.12
N ALA A 62 -3.84 -9.16 3.01
CA ALA A 62 -3.53 -7.81 3.46
C ALA A 62 -4.28 -6.76 2.63
N MET A 63 -4.33 -6.96 1.30
CA MET A 63 -5.10 -6.13 0.38
C MET A 63 -6.60 -6.15 0.70
N LYS A 64 -7.19 -7.32 0.98
CA LYS A 64 -8.61 -7.38 1.39
C LYS A 64 -8.91 -6.63 2.68
N LYS A 65 -7.95 -6.58 3.60
CA LYS A 65 -8.12 -5.95 4.92
C LYS A 65 -7.87 -4.44 4.89
N ALA A 66 -7.03 -3.95 3.98
CA ALA A 66 -6.72 -2.54 3.85
C ALA A 66 -7.94 -1.71 3.42
N GLN A 67 -8.00 -0.45 3.82
CA GLN A 67 -9.07 0.46 3.39
C GLN A 67 -8.94 0.80 1.91
N VAL A 68 -7.70 0.93 1.43
CA VAL A 68 -7.40 1.13 0.01
C VAL A 68 -6.37 0.10 -0.44
N SER A 69 -6.62 -0.56 -1.56
CA SER A 69 -5.73 -1.55 -2.17
C SER A 69 -5.37 -1.14 -3.57
N ILE A 70 -4.06 -1.05 -3.80
CA ILE A 70 -3.46 -0.68 -5.07
C ILE A 70 -2.67 -1.86 -5.61
N SER A 71 -2.87 -2.17 -6.89
CA SER A 71 -2.07 -3.15 -7.63
C SER A 71 -1.35 -2.47 -8.80
N LEU A 72 -0.32 -3.13 -9.30
CA LEU A 72 0.48 -2.69 -10.44
C LEU A 72 0.10 -3.49 -11.68
N LYS A 73 0.23 -2.89 -12.87
CA LYS A 73 0.11 -3.65 -14.12
C LYS A 73 1.11 -4.80 -14.15
N GLY A 74 0.65 -5.98 -14.53
CA GLY A 74 1.46 -7.21 -14.57
C GLY A 74 1.48 -7.97 -13.24
N ALA A 75 0.81 -7.46 -12.20
CA ALA A 75 0.52 -8.21 -11.00
C ALA A 75 -0.32 -9.47 -11.30
N SER A 76 -0.31 -10.40 -10.35
CA SER A 76 -1.16 -11.59 -10.40
C SER A 76 -2.63 -11.22 -10.60
N THR A 77 -3.39 -12.11 -11.23
CA THR A 77 -4.83 -11.92 -11.46
C THR A 77 -5.57 -11.68 -10.15
N ILE A 78 -5.21 -12.42 -9.09
CA ILE A 78 -5.81 -12.23 -7.76
C ILE A 78 -5.50 -10.86 -7.14
N ALA A 79 -4.30 -10.31 -7.30
CA ALA A 79 -3.99 -8.98 -6.79
C ALA A 79 -4.76 -7.91 -7.58
N THR A 80 -4.89 -8.11 -8.89
CA THR A 80 -5.66 -7.22 -9.79
C THR A 80 -7.15 -7.22 -9.44
N ASP A 81 -7.74 -8.39 -9.20
CA ASP A 81 -9.17 -8.53 -8.84
C ASP A 81 -9.51 -7.93 -7.48
N LEU A 82 -8.53 -7.87 -6.55
CA LEU A 82 -8.71 -7.32 -5.21
C LEU A 82 -8.39 -5.83 -5.10
N ALA A 83 -7.67 -5.29 -6.07
CA ALA A 83 -7.30 -3.89 -6.06
C ALA A 83 -8.49 -3.00 -6.42
N GLN A 84 -8.66 -1.90 -5.70
CA GLN A 84 -9.59 -0.85 -6.09
C GLN A 84 -8.96 0.09 -7.11
N ILE A 85 -7.64 0.13 -7.17
CA ILE A 85 -6.87 0.99 -8.07
C ILE A 85 -5.76 0.16 -8.70
N ILE A 86 -5.64 0.22 -10.03
CA ILE A 86 -4.57 -0.44 -10.78
C ILE A 86 -3.72 0.64 -11.45
N LEU A 87 -2.42 0.66 -11.17
CA LEU A 87 -1.46 1.55 -11.82
C LEU A 87 -1.05 0.93 -13.15
N THR A 88 -1.54 1.50 -14.26
CA THR A 88 -1.45 0.91 -15.60
C THR A 88 -0.11 1.11 -16.30
N ASP A 89 0.74 2.01 -15.82
CA ASP A 89 2.13 2.18 -16.24
C ASP A 89 3.10 1.29 -15.42
N GLY A 90 2.66 0.79 -14.27
CA GLY A 90 3.46 -0.05 -13.38
C GLY A 90 4.45 0.74 -12.52
N GLU A 91 4.35 2.08 -12.49
CA GLU A 91 5.25 2.94 -11.73
C GLU A 91 4.61 3.39 -10.41
N LEU A 92 5.37 3.33 -9.31
CA LEU A 92 4.88 3.72 -7.98
C LEU A 92 4.80 5.24 -7.78
N ASP A 93 5.45 6.03 -8.64
CA ASP A 93 5.42 7.50 -8.59
C ASP A 93 3.98 8.04 -8.74
N LYS A 94 3.11 7.34 -9.49
CA LYS A 94 1.70 7.70 -9.68
C LYS A 94 0.87 7.68 -8.42
N ILE A 95 1.33 7.00 -7.37
CA ILE A 95 0.66 7.03 -6.08
C ILE A 95 0.59 8.46 -5.54
N CYS A 96 1.64 9.27 -5.75
CA CYS A 96 1.63 10.68 -5.32
C CYS A 96 0.54 11.46 -6.08
N GLN A 97 0.47 11.30 -7.40
CA GLN A 97 -0.53 11.95 -8.24
C GLN A 97 -1.96 11.53 -7.87
N LEU A 98 -2.15 10.26 -7.53
CA LEU A 98 -3.44 9.74 -7.06
C LEU A 98 -3.90 10.45 -5.78
N PHE A 99 -3.01 10.64 -4.80
CA PHE A 99 -3.34 11.36 -3.57
C PHE A 99 -3.63 12.85 -3.81
N GLU A 100 -2.88 13.49 -4.71
CA GLU A 100 -3.15 14.86 -5.12
C GLU A 100 -4.51 14.99 -5.79
N LEU A 101 -4.85 14.08 -6.71
CA LEU A 101 -6.14 14.05 -7.38
C LEU A 101 -7.29 13.85 -6.39
N SER A 102 -7.15 12.90 -5.46
CA SER A 102 -8.13 12.62 -4.41
C SER A 102 -8.39 13.86 -3.54
N THR A 103 -7.33 14.53 -3.09
CA THR A 103 -7.42 15.76 -2.28
C THR A 103 -8.10 16.90 -3.04
N ASN A 104 -7.73 17.08 -4.31
CA ASN A 104 -8.32 18.11 -5.17
C ASN A 104 -9.81 17.86 -5.43
N LEU A 105 -10.19 16.60 -5.62
CA LEU A 105 -11.58 16.20 -5.81
C LEU A 105 -12.41 16.47 -4.55
N GLU A 106 -11.93 16.06 -3.37
CA GLU A 106 -12.59 16.31 -2.09
C GLU A 106 -12.81 17.81 -1.86
N ALA A 107 -11.80 18.64 -2.14
CA ALA A 107 -11.90 20.09 -2.02
C ALA A 107 -12.97 20.69 -2.94
N LYS A 108 -13.13 20.16 -4.17
CA LYS A 108 -14.18 20.59 -5.11
C LYS A 108 -15.56 20.15 -4.66
N LEU A 109 -15.73 18.91 -4.22
CA LEU A 109 -17.01 18.39 -3.73
C LEU A 109 -17.51 19.18 -2.53
N ARG A 110 -16.64 19.45 -1.56
CA ARG A 110 -16.99 20.26 -0.39
C ARG A 110 -17.42 21.68 -0.75
N LYS A 111 -16.83 22.29 -1.78
CA LYS A 111 -17.22 23.63 -2.26
C LYS A 111 -18.52 23.64 -3.07
N SER A 112 -18.82 22.55 -3.78
CA SER A 112 -20.01 22.46 -4.62
C SER A 112 -21.28 22.09 -3.84
N TRP A 113 -21.12 21.46 -2.67
CA TRP A 113 -22.22 20.99 -1.82
C TRP A 113 -22.33 21.75 -0.49
N ALA A 114 -21.57 22.83 -0.32
CA ALA A 114 -21.74 23.82 0.75
C ALA A 114 -22.46 25.05 0.20
#